data_AF-A0A2H0E0P8-F1
#
_entry.id   AF-A0A2H0E0P8-F1
#
_cell.length_a   1.000
_cell.length_b   1.000
_cell.length_c   1.000
_cell.angle_alpha   90.00
_cell.angle_beta   90.00
_cell.angle_gamma   90.00
#
_symmetry.space_group_name_H-M   'P 1'
#
loop_
_entity.id
_entity.type
_entity.pdbx_description
1 polymer ?
#
loop_
_entity_poly.entity_id
_entity_poly.type
_entity_poly.pdbx_seq_one_letter_code
_entity_poly.pdbx_strand_id
1 'polypeptide(L)'
;SDDYFEFYYDWRQPVDNIAGQLNNYINTKFGAGTKINLVGHSLGGLVSRTYAQRYGESKINQIVTAGSPHQGAIPAYLAWSGAQLKEGDNWESLGLGLYLHLHQGRFNSPVTAIQTLAPSLKDLLPIFDFTKNLSGEIIPVNSLHTANNFLNDLKTDLTPTLTDLMTNIAGNQQSGIKWVNLGNRSLADRLLNRWADGHPSSYDYTNDGDATVLAESALINNANQIQIANSHQDLVQTTTGIETILTALNLTAIPQTGNEQPARNPGLFFLLHSPAEITVTAPDGSQAGFNVVSPMPNAFYSPEDKLLLIYNAVSGNYQTEITGTGNGEYQLDIGQLTDNGEHWSSLVDEITLGETDDWTVNFNLQQPLADPIIDDNGQDKINQAKLRLEQLKLQTKPKLRVYLNRITRLLNKNGVASLRLALTSTYKFRYWVNKFAQSDAYLKSEADQIGQLLTQALVTIGQNSYSLTKKQVQAELNAAL
;
A
#
# COMPACT_ATOMS: atom_id res chain seq x y z
N SER A 1 26.96 -24.77 -14.07
CA SER A 1 26.52 -23.42 -14.48
C SER A 1 25.09 -23.29 -14.05
N ASP A 2 24.73 -22.19 -13.41
CA ASP A 2 23.35 -21.94 -13.05
C ASP A 2 22.52 -21.80 -14.33
N ASP A 3 21.38 -22.47 -14.39
CA ASP A 3 20.40 -22.48 -15.48
C ASP A 3 19.11 -21.73 -15.11
N TYR A 4 19.07 -21.17 -13.90
CA TYR A 4 18.01 -20.34 -13.37
C TYR A 4 18.57 -18.96 -12.96
N PHE A 5 17.83 -17.90 -13.32
CA PHE A 5 18.22 -16.53 -13.06
C PHE A 5 17.00 -15.69 -12.70
N GLU A 6 17.10 -14.94 -11.61
CA GLU A 6 16.07 -14.00 -11.19
C GLU A 6 16.36 -12.60 -11.75
N PHE A 7 15.30 -11.91 -12.16
CA PHE A 7 15.36 -10.51 -12.56
C PHE A 7 14.44 -9.73 -11.63
N TYR A 8 15.03 -9.10 -10.62
CA TYR A 8 14.32 -8.19 -9.73
C TYR A 8 14.20 -6.81 -10.37
N TYR A 9 13.05 -6.17 -10.17
CA TYR A 9 12.76 -4.85 -10.72
C TYR A 9 11.84 -4.06 -9.80
N ASP A 10 11.87 -2.74 -9.98
CA ASP A 10 10.95 -1.84 -9.33
C ASP A 10 9.58 -1.89 -10.03
N TRP A 11 8.65 -2.66 -9.47
CA TRP A 11 7.30 -2.89 -9.99
C TRP A 11 6.44 -1.63 -10.10
N ARG A 12 6.87 -0.52 -9.51
CA ARG A 12 6.16 0.78 -9.59
C ARG A 12 6.38 1.49 -10.91
N GLN A 13 7.47 1.20 -11.60
CA GLN A 13 7.87 1.89 -12.83
C GLN A 13 7.02 1.46 -14.03
N PRO A 14 6.85 2.31 -15.06
CA PRO A 14 6.17 1.92 -16.29
C PRO A 14 6.74 0.63 -16.89
N VAL A 15 5.89 -0.23 -17.43
CA VAL A 15 6.28 -1.58 -17.88
C VAL A 15 7.29 -1.53 -19.02
N ASP A 16 7.20 -0.55 -19.92
CA ASP A 16 8.20 -0.33 -20.98
C ASP A 16 9.61 -0.07 -20.40
N ASN A 17 9.71 0.66 -19.27
CA ASN A 17 11.00 0.92 -18.62
C ASN A 17 11.57 -0.38 -18.04
N ILE A 18 10.73 -1.17 -17.37
CA ILE A 18 11.13 -2.47 -16.80
C ILE A 18 11.56 -3.43 -17.91
N ALA A 19 10.84 -3.47 -19.04
CA ALA A 19 11.22 -4.28 -20.21
C ALA A 19 12.58 -3.85 -20.79
N GLY A 20 12.90 -2.56 -20.78
CA GLY A 20 14.23 -2.07 -21.15
C GLY A 20 15.33 -2.51 -20.19
N GLN A 21 15.04 -2.53 -18.89
CA GLN A 21 15.95 -3.08 -17.88
C GLN A 21 16.16 -4.59 -18.09
N LEU A 22 15.10 -5.34 -18.41
CA LEU A 22 15.18 -6.77 -18.74
C LEU A 22 16.05 -7.00 -19.99
N ASN A 23 15.88 -6.18 -21.04
CA ASN A 23 16.74 -6.24 -22.23
C ASN A 23 18.22 -6.04 -21.88
N ASN A 24 18.53 -5.04 -21.05
CA ASN A 24 19.91 -4.80 -20.61
C ASN A 24 20.46 -5.96 -19.78
N TYR A 25 19.63 -6.53 -18.89
CA TYR A 25 19.99 -7.70 -18.10
C TYR A 25 20.34 -8.90 -18.98
N ILE A 26 19.47 -9.24 -19.93
CA ILE A 26 19.66 -10.38 -20.85
C ILE A 26 20.94 -10.21 -21.68
N ASN A 27 21.16 -9.01 -22.24
CA ASN A 27 22.34 -8.76 -23.09
C ASN A 27 23.65 -8.71 -22.30
N THR A 28 23.60 -8.35 -21.02
CA THR A 28 24.80 -8.32 -20.16
C THR A 28 25.12 -9.71 -19.59
N LYS A 29 24.08 -10.48 -19.26
CA LYS A 29 24.22 -11.78 -18.59
C LYS A 29 24.51 -12.93 -19.58
N PHE A 30 23.98 -12.85 -20.80
CA PHE A 30 23.99 -13.97 -21.75
C PHE A 30 24.62 -13.59 -23.10
N GLY A 31 25.31 -14.56 -23.73
CA GLY A 31 25.97 -14.37 -25.01
C GLY A 31 24.99 -14.09 -26.17
N ALA A 32 25.50 -13.54 -27.27
CA ALA A 32 24.71 -13.15 -28.45
C ALA A 32 23.81 -14.29 -29.00
N GLY A 33 24.27 -15.53 -28.98
CA GLY A 33 23.52 -16.70 -29.48
C GLY A 33 22.69 -17.46 -28.45
N THR A 34 22.71 -17.05 -27.17
CA THR A 34 21.97 -17.75 -26.11
C THR A 34 20.49 -17.39 -26.20
N LYS A 35 19.64 -18.40 -26.41
CA LYS A 35 18.19 -18.26 -26.23
C LYS A 35 17.81 -18.57 -24.79
N ILE A 36 16.81 -17.87 -24.27
CA ILE A 36 16.33 -18.00 -22.90
C ILE A 36 14.83 -18.31 -22.85
N ASN A 37 14.42 -19.03 -21.83
CA ASN A 37 13.01 -19.15 -21.46
C ASN A 37 12.67 -18.00 -20.52
N LEU A 38 11.59 -17.27 -20.80
CA LEU A 38 11.07 -16.24 -19.90
C LEU A 38 9.86 -16.79 -19.17
N VAL A 39 9.89 -16.74 -17.84
CA VAL A 39 8.75 -17.12 -16.99
C VAL A 39 8.34 -15.88 -16.21
N GLY A 40 7.08 -15.50 -16.31
CA GLY A 40 6.58 -14.30 -15.66
C GLY A 40 5.22 -14.52 -15.04
N HIS A 41 5.11 -14.20 -13.75
CA HIS A 41 3.84 -14.17 -13.03
C HIS A 41 3.29 -12.75 -12.99
N SER A 42 1.97 -12.60 -13.15
CA SER A 42 1.28 -11.31 -13.05
C SER A 42 1.96 -10.24 -13.93
N LEU A 43 2.42 -9.13 -13.35
CA LEU A 43 3.18 -8.08 -14.02
C LEU A 43 4.43 -8.60 -14.77
N GLY A 44 5.13 -9.60 -14.23
CA GLY A 44 6.36 -10.14 -14.83
C GLY A 44 6.14 -10.81 -16.19
N GLY A 45 4.97 -11.42 -16.42
CA GLY A 45 4.65 -11.96 -17.75
C GLY A 45 4.31 -10.87 -18.75
N LEU A 46 3.73 -9.76 -18.28
CA LEU A 46 3.52 -8.56 -19.11
C LEU A 46 4.87 -7.91 -19.46
N VAL A 47 5.82 -7.82 -18.52
CA VAL A 47 7.20 -7.39 -18.78
C VAL A 47 7.86 -8.29 -19.84
N SER A 48 7.71 -9.61 -19.73
CA SER A 48 8.30 -10.57 -20.68
C SER A 48 7.72 -10.41 -22.10
N ARG A 49 6.40 -10.27 -22.22
CA ARG A 49 5.73 -9.96 -23.49
C ARG A 49 6.21 -8.63 -24.07
N THR A 50 6.27 -7.59 -23.23
CA THR A 50 6.71 -6.26 -23.63
C THR A 50 8.14 -6.29 -24.15
N TYR A 51 9.03 -7.02 -23.48
CA TYR A 51 10.40 -7.24 -23.95
C TYR A 51 10.42 -7.80 -25.37
N ALA A 52 9.65 -8.85 -25.64
CA ALA A 52 9.58 -9.46 -26.96
C ALA A 52 9.09 -8.49 -28.05
N GLN A 53 8.03 -7.72 -27.76
CA GLN A 53 7.43 -6.79 -28.73
C GLN A 53 8.29 -5.52 -28.95
N ARG A 54 9.05 -5.07 -27.93
CA ARG A 54 9.86 -3.83 -28.02
C ARG A 54 11.30 -4.07 -28.46
N TYR A 55 11.90 -5.20 -28.08
CA TYR A 55 13.33 -5.49 -28.31
C TYR A 55 13.56 -6.72 -29.21
N GLY A 56 12.50 -7.46 -29.53
CA GLY A 56 12.52 -8.56 -30.49
C GLY A 56 12.59 -9.95 -29.87
N GLU A 57 12.29 -10.95 -30.70
CA GLU A 57 12.10 -12.35 -30.28
C GLU A 57 13.38 -13.21 -30.41
N SER A 58 14.45 -12.68 -31.01
CA SER A 58 15.64 -13.48 -31.41
C SER A 58 16.34 -14.23 -30.27
N LYS A 59 16.25 -13.68 -29.05
CA LYS A 59 16.84 -14.24 -27.83
C LYS A 59 15.86 -15.13 -27.05
N ILE A 60 14.64 -15.29 -27.52
CA ILE A 60 13.58 -15.99 -26.82
C ILE A 60 13.49 -17.42 -27.36
N ASN A 61 13.46 -18.38 -26.45
CA ASN A 61 13.10 -19.76 -26.75
C ASN A 61 11.59 -20.00 -26.52
N GLN A 62 11.06 -19.55 -25.39
CA GLN A 62 9.63 -19.55 -25.07
C GLN A 62 9.32 -18.52 -23.98
N ILE A 63 8.07 -18.08 -23.90
CA ILE A 63 7.53 -17.21 -22.85
C ILE A 63 6.37 -17.95 -22.17
N VAL A 64 6.50 -18.21 -20.88
CA VAL A 64 5.42 -18.77 -20.05
C VAL A 64 4.92 -17.69 -19.11
N THR A 65 3.65 -17.34 -19.23
CA THR A 65 3.02 -16.32 -18.37
C THR A 65 1.98 -16.96 -17.47
N ALA A 66 1.96 -16.64 -16.18
CA ALA A 66 0.97 -17.13 -15.23
C ALA A 66 0.17 -15.95 -14.64
N GLY A 67 -1.13 -15.90 -14.91
CA GLY A 67 -2.04 -14.87 -14.37
C GLY A 67 -1.71 -13.45 -14.87
N SER A 68 -1.02 -13.31 -16.00
CA SER A 68 -0.58 -12.00 -16.49
C SER A 68 -1.72 -11.21 -17.12
N PRO A 69 -1.99 -9.95 -16.70
CA PRO A 69 -3.12 -9.17 -17.19
C PRO A 69 -2.85 -8.56 -18.58
N HIS A 70 -2.82 -9.40 -19.62
CA HIS A 70 -2.56 -8.99 -21.01
C HIS A 70 -3.60 -8.03 -21.59
N GLN A 71 -4.78 -7.93 -20.99
CA GLN A 71 -5.82 -6.93 -21.29
C GLN A 71 -6.18 -6.06 -20.07
N GLY A 72 -5.35 -6.07 -19.02
CA GLY A 72 -5.51 -5.28 -17.80
C GLY A 72 -6.30 -5.97 -16.68
N ALA A 73 -6.34 -5.36 -15.51
CA ALA A 73 -6.98 -5.90 -14.31
C ALA A 73 -7.86 -4.84 -13.66
N ILE A 74 -9.09 -5.20 -13.32
CA ILE A 74 -10.07 -4.28 -12.72
C ILE A 74 -9.57 -3.68 -11.38
N PRO A 75 -8.87 -4.44 -10.50
CA PRO A 75 -8.28 -3.85 -9.29
C PRO A 75 -7.33 -2.67 -9.58
N ALA A 76 -6.63 -2.66 -10.72
CA ALA A 76 -5.76 -1.55 -11.09
C ALA A 76 -6.56 -0.26 -11.34
N TYR A 77 -7.76 -0.34 -11.91
CA TYR A 77 -8.66 0.81 -12.05
C TYR A 77 -9.10 1.35 -10.68
N LEU A 78 -9.45 0.49 -9.73
CA LEU A 78 -9.86 0.90 -8.38
C LEU A 78 -8.73 1.65 -7.65
N ALA A 79 -7.50 1.13 -7.75
CA ALA A 79 -6.32 1.78 -7.20
C ALA A 79 -6.02 3.12 -7.91
N TRP A 80 -5.96 3.11 -9.24
CA TRP A 80 -5.59 4.29 -10.04
C TRP A 80 -6.58 5.45 -9.96
N SER A 81 -7.88 5.14 -10.00
CA SER A 81 -8.94 6.14 -10.07
C SER A 81 -9.42 6.58 -8.69
N GLY A 82 -9.40 5.69 -7.70
CA GLY A 82 -10.00 5.93 -6.39
C GLY A 82 -9.02 5.96 -5.22
N ALA A 83 -7.78 5.51 -5.42
CA ALA A 83 -6.91 5.09 -4.35
C ALA A 83 -7.54 4.05 -3.43
N GLN A 84 -8.33 3.15 -4.02
CA GLN A 84 -8.87 1.99 -3.35
C GLN A 84 -7.93 0.82 -3.62
N LEU A 85 -7.11 0.48 -2.62
CA LEU A 85 -6.11 -0.58 -2.73
C LEU A 85 -6.69 -1.99 -2.53
N LYS A 86 -7.96 -2.11 -2.13
CA LYS A 86 -8.52 -3.40 -1.73
C LYS A 86 -10.02 -3.57 -1.93
N GLU A 87 -10.34 -4.81 -2.31
CA GLU A 87 -11.35 -5.68 -1.66
C GLU A 87 -10.82 -7.12 -1.36
N GLY A 88 -9.50 -7.38 -1.18
CA GLY A 88 -8.97 -8.73 -0.83
C GLY A 88 -7.63 -8.82 -0.07
N ASP A 89 -7.34 -9.95 0.60
CA ASP A 89 -6.24 -10.17 1.58
C ASP A 89 -4.82 -10.35 1.00
N ASN A 90 -4.52 -9.73 -0.15
CA ASN A 90 -3.23 -9.93 -0.81
C ASN A 90 -2.10 -9.07 -0.20
N TRP A 91 -0.86 -9.53 -0.33
CA TRP A 91 0.34 -8.88 0.24
C TRP A 91 0.82 -7.70 -0.62
N GLU A 92 0.50 -7.70 -1.91
CA GLU A 92 0.86 -6.65 -2.85
C GLU A 92 0.14 -5.32 -2.52
N SER A 93 -1.15 -5.38 -2.16
CA SER A 93 -1.89 -4.21 -1.70
C SER A 93 -1.34 -3.64 -0.40
N LEU A 94 -0.85 -4.49 0.50
CA LEU A 94 -0.18 -4.06 1.73
C LEU A 94 1.12 -3.30 1.41
N GLY A 95 1.95 -3.85 0.52
CA GLY A 95 3.20 -3.19 0.11
C GLY A 95 2.97 -1.81 -0.49
N LEU A 96 2.00 -1.67 -1.39
CA LEU A 96 1.61 -0.37 -1.93
C LEU A 96 1.01 0.54 -0.84
N GLY A 97 0.14 0.01 0.03
CA GLY A 97 -0.46 0.74 1.13
C GLY A 97 0.57 1.33 2.09
N LEU A 98 1.54 0.53 2.50
CA LEU A 98 2.68 0.96 3.30
C LEU A 98 3.50 2.02 2.56
N TYR A 99 3.80 1.82 1.28
CA TYR A 99 4.57 2.79 0.50
C TYR A 99 3.84 4.15 0.40
N LEU A 100 2.52 4.15 0.26
CA LEU A 100 1.70 5.36 0.30
C LEU A 100 1.69 6.01 1.69
N HIS A 101 1.61 5.20 2.74
CA HIS A 101 1.66 5.66 4.13
C HIS A 101 2.98 6.38 4.42
N LEU A 102 4.12 5.80 4.01
CA LEU A 102 5.45 6.43 4.13
C LEU A 102 5.59 7.75 3.35
N HIS A 103 4.71 7.97 2.37
CA HIS A 103 4.66 9.19 1.55
C HIS A 103 3.48 10.10 1.90
N GLN A 104 2.78 9.82 2.99
CA GLN A 104 1.64 10.62 3.42
C GLN A 104 2.06 12.08 3.60
N GLY A 105 1.17 12.99 3.17
CA GLY A 105 1.42 14.43 3.25
C GLY A 105 2.29 15.03 2.15
N ARG A 106 2.93 14.22 1.29
CA ARG A 106 3.67 14.73 0.12
C ARG A 106 2.76 15.09 -1.06
N PHE A 107 1.52 14.63 -1.04
CA PHE A 107 0.58 14.73 -2.14
C PHE A 107 -0.74 15.37 -1.72
N ASN A 108 -1.36 16.11 -2.64
CA ASN A 108 -2.63 16.79 -2.39
C ASN A 108 -3.83 15.83 -2.30
N SER A 109 -3.69 14.61 -2.83
CA SER A 109 -4.67 13.54 -2.63
C SER A 109 -4.03 12.16 -2.72
N PRO A 110 -4.67 11.12 -2.15
CA PRO A 110 -4.24 9.74 -2.30
C PRO A 110 -4.16 9.26 -3.76
N VAL A 111 -5.04 9.77 -4.63
CA VAL A 111 -5.04 9.45 -6.07
C VAL A 111 -3.78 10.00 -6.73
N THR A 112 -3.44 11.27 -6.48
CA THR A 112 -2.19 11.84 -7.00
C THR A 112 -0.96 11.11 -6.46
N ALA A 113 -0.99 10.66 -5.20
CA ALA A 113 0.08 9.85 -4.63
C ALA A 113 0.29 8.58 -5.45
N ILE A 114 -0.76 7.76 -5.65
CA ILE A 114 -0.67 6.53 -6.44
C ILE A 114 -0.19 6.80 -7.87
N GLN A 115 -0.79 7.77 -8.55
CA GLN A 115 -0.47 8.06 -9.96
C GLN A 115 0.98 8.52 -10.14
N THR A 116 1.57 9.14 -9.11
CA THR A 116 2.97 9.59 -9.13
C THR A 116 3.93 8.49 -8.69
N LEU A 117 3.56 7.73 -7.66
CA LEU A 117 4.42 6.78 -6.96
C LEU A 117 4.43 5.39 -7.61
N ALA A 118 3.36 5.01 -8.28
CA ALA A 118 3.19 3.71 -8.95
C ALA A 118 2.54 3.88 -10.34
N PRO A 119 3.21 4.58 -11.28
CA PRO A 119 2.71 4.76 -12.64
C PRO A 119 2.43 3.45 -13.39
N SER A 120 3.06 2.32 -13.00
CA SER A 120 2.78 0.99 -13.55
C SER A 120 1.30 0.58 -13.47
N LEU A 121 0.54 1.08 -12.49
CA LEU A 121 -0.89 0.80 -12.38
C LEU A 121 -1.68 1.32 -13.59
N LYS A 122 -1.21 2.37 -14.25
CA LYS A 122 -1.79 2.86 -15.50
C LYS A 122 -1.67 1.83 -16.62
N ASP A 123 -0.52 1.16 -16.69
CA ASP A 123 -0.21 0.14 -17.69
C ASP A 123 -0.99 -1.16 -17.44
N LEU A 124 -1.62 -1.29 -16.27
CA LEU A 124 -2.49 -2.41 -15.89
C LEU A 124 -3.98 -2.10 -16.02
N LEU A 125 -4.37 -0.89 -16.43
CA LEU A 125 -5.79 -0.53 -16.61
C LEU A 125 -6.46 -1.40 -17.69
N PRO A 126 -7.72 -1.84 -17.51
CA PRO A 126 -8.41 -2.65 -18.51
C PRO A 126 -8.51 -1.98 -19.89
N ILE A 127 -8.46 -2.79 -20.93
CA ILE A 127 -8.76 -2.41 -22.33
C ILE A 127 -10.00 -3.12 -22.89
N PHE A 128 -10.83 -3.67 -22.00
CA PHE A 128 -12.13 -4.29 -22.28
C PHE A 128 -13.20 -3.59 -21.46
N ASP A 129 -14.47 -3.73 -21.83
CA ASP A 129 -15.57 -3.10 -21.09
C ASP A 129 -15.78 -3.77 -19.72
N PHE A 130 -15.72 -2.98 -18.65
CA PHE A 130 -15.82 -3.45 -17.27
C PHE A 130 -16.66 -2.53 -16.37
N THR A 131 -17.24 -1.46 -16.91
CA THR A 131 -18.01 -0.45 -16.16
C THR A 131 -19.45 -0.37 -16.65
N LYS A 132 -20.39 -0.17 -15.73
CA LYS A 132 -21.81 0.11 -16.03
C LYS A 132 -22.28 1.35 -15.31
N ASN A 133 -23.31 2.02 -15.84
CA ASN A 133 -24.02 3.06 -15.11
C ASN A 133 -25.06 2.45 -14.14
N LEU A 134 -25.73 3.29 -13.33
CA LEU A 134 -26.77 2.85 -12.39
C LEU A 134 -27.99 2.21 -13.06
N SER A 135 -28.20 2.40 -14.36
CA SER A 135 -29.26 1.74 -15.15
C SER A 135 -28.83 0.38 -15.70
N GLY A 136 -27.58 -0.03 -15.46
CA GLY A 136 -27.02 -1.29 -15.95
C GLY A 136 -26.47 -1.24 -17.38
N GLU A 137 -26.45 -0.06 -18.00
CA GLU A 137 -25.90 0.11 -19.35
C GLU A 137 -24.37 0.16 -19.28
N ILE A 138 -23.71 -0.50 -20.24
CA ILE A 138 -22.25 -0.52 -20.33
C ILE A 138 -21.74 0.89 -20.64
N ILE A 139 -20.77 1.35 -19.86
CA ILE A 139 -19.95 2.51 -20.17
C ILE A 139 -18.71 1.97 -20.91
N PRO A 140 -18.53 2.28 -22.21
CA PRO A 140 -17.42 1.73 -22.97
C PRO A 140 -16.06 2.15 -22.41
N VAL A 141 -15.09 1.24 -22.40
CA VAL A 141 -13.75 1.48 -21.84
C VAL A 141 -13.03 2.67 -22.49
N ASN A 142 -13.29 2.91 -23.78
CA ASN A 142 -12.71 4.03 -24.52
C ASN A 142 -13.32 5.41 -24.17
N SER A 143 -14.41 5.43 -23.40
CA SER A 143 -15.07 6.65 -22.92
C SER A 143 -14.63 7.07 -21.52
N LEU A 144 -13.85 6.22 -20.84
CA LEU A 144 -13.31 6.50 -19.51
C LEU A 144 -12.21 7.56 -19.55
N HIS A 145 -12.03 8.26 -18.43
CA HIS A 145 -11.14 9.40 -18.27
C HIS A 145 -9.67 9.07 -18.56
N THR A 146 -9.23 7.86 -18.21
CA THR A 146 -7.85 7.41 -18.44
C THR A 146 -7.86 6.17 -19.32
N ALA A 147 -7.27 6.28 -20.51
CA ALA A 147 -7.04 5.15 -21.40
C ALA A 147 -5.68 4.47 -21.13
N ASN A 148 -5.64 3.15 -21.34
CA ASN A 148 -4.40 2.36 -21.35
C ASN A 148 -3.86 2.24 -22.78
N ASN A 149 -3.13 3.25 -23.23
CA ASN A 149 -2.51 3.21 -24.57
C ASN A 149 -1.46 2.10 -24.67
N PHE A 150 -0.73 1.83 -23.58
CA PHE A 150 0.30 0.80 -23.53
C PHE A 150 -0.23 -0.60 -23.90
N LEU A 151 -1.30 -1.07 -23.24
CA LEU A 151 -1.87 -2.38 -23.57
C LEU A 151 -2.58 -2.40 -24.93
N ASN A 152 -3.17 -1.28 -25.35
CA ASN A 152 -3.74 -1.17 -26.69
C ASN A 152 -2.66 -1.35 -27.76
N ASP A 153 -1.50 -0.69 -27.61
CA ASP A 153 -0.36 -0.82 -28.52
C ASP A 153 0.18 -2.27 -28.52
N LEU A 154 0.35 -2.88 -27.34
CA LEU A 154 0.78 -4.28 -27.29
C LEU A 154 -0.23 -5.24 -27.93
N LYS A 155 -1.54 -4.94 -27.86
CA LYS A 155 -2.58 -5.77 -28.48
C LYS A 155 -2.57 -5.66 -30.00
N THR A 156 -2.26 -4.49 -30.56
CA THR A 156 -2.15 -4.32 -32.02
C THR A 156 -0.89 -4.95 -32.60
N ASP A 157 0.19 -5.00 -31.80
CA ASP A 157 1.52 -5.47 -32.26
C ASP A 157 1.75 -6.97 -32.03
N LEU A 158 0.70 -7.79 -31.89
CA LEU A 158 0.82 -9.25 -31.73
C LEU A 158 1.06 -9.93 -33.07
N THR A 159 2.26 -10.51 -33.24
CA THR A 159 2.64 -11.30 -34.43
C THR A 159 2.38 -12.79 -34.20
N PRO A 160 2.11 -13.58 -35.27
CA PRO A 160 2.05 -15.04 -35.16
C PRO A 160 3.34 -15.65 -34.60
N THR A 161 4.51 -15.10 -34.97
CA THR A 161 5.81 -15.57 -34.48
C THR A 161 5.94 -15.41 -32.98
N LEU A 162 5.45 -14.32 -32.41
CA LEU A 162 5.42 -14.11 -30.98
C LEU A 162 4.43 -15.06 -30.30
N THR A 163 3.20 -15.17 -30.80
CA THR A 163 2.19 -16.04 -30.17
C THR A 163 2.60 -17.50 -30.17
N ASP A 164 3.32 -17.96 -31.20
CA ASP A 164 3.88 -19.31 -31.27
C ASP A 164 4.95 -19.59 -30.17
N LEU A 165 5.58 -18.55 -29.64
CA LEU A 165 6.55 -18.64 -28.53
C LEU A 165 5.87 -18.57 -27.16
N MET A 166 4.57 -18.26 -27.08
CA MET A 166 3.88 -17.97 -25.82
C MET A 166 3.01 -19.13 -25.34
N THR A 167 3.10 -19.41 -24.05
CA THR A 167 2.10 -20.17 -23.30
C THR A 167 1.52 -19.31 -22.19
N ASN A 168 0.20 -19.08 -22.21
CA ASN A 168 -0.51 -18.32 -21.20
C ASN A 168 -1.27 -19.27 -20.28
N ILE A 169 -0.96 -19.21 -18.99
CA ILE A 169 -1.63 -19.94 -17.92
C ILE A 169 -2.54 -18.96 -17.19
N ALA A 170 -3.84 -19.19 -17.24
CA ALA A 170 -4.85 -18.43 -16.51
C ALA A 170 -5.35 -19.22 -15.30
N GLY A 171 -5.56 -18.54 -14.17
CA GLY A 171 -6.36 -19.10 -13.09
C GLY A 171 -7.86 -19.04 -13.40
N ASN A 172 -8.65 -19.82 -12.67
CA ASN A 172 -10.08 -19.97 -12.86
C ASN A 172 -10.74 -20.47 -11.58
N GLN A 173 -12.08 -20.42 -11.55
CA GLN A 173 -12.92 -20.86 -10.44
C GLN A 173 -12.72 -20.04 -9.17
N GLN A 174 -12.30 -18.78 -9.33
CA GLN A 174 -12.08 -17.85 -8.23
C GLN A 174 -12.94 -16.62 -8.44
N SER A 175 -13.72 -16.27 -7.42
CA SER A 175 -14.63 -15.12 -7.49
C SER A 175 -13.85 -13.82 -7.59
N GLY A 176 -13.99 -13.11 -8.71
CA GLY A 176 -13.38 -11.81 -8.97
C GLY A 176 -14.39 -10.82 -9.54
N ILE A 177 -14.07 -9.53 -9.48
CA ILE A 177 -14.91 -8.46 -10.03
C ILE A 177 -14.94 -8.60 -11.56
N LYS A 178 -16.14 -8.54 -12.15
CA LYS A 178 -16.36 -8.45 -13.61
C LYS A 178 -16.90 -7.08 -14.02
N TRP A 179 -17.81 -6.52 -13.23
CA TRP A 179 -18.39 -5.21 -13.49
C TRP A 179 -18.26 -4.28 -12.28
N VAL A 180 -17.87 -3.05 -12.54
CA VAL A 180 -17.93 -1.95 -11.57
C VAL A 180 -19.11 -1.06 -11.93
N ASN A 181 -20.13 -1.06 -11.07
CA ASN A 181 -21.32 -0.23 -11.27
C ASN A 181 -21.05 1.17 -10.73
N LEU A 182 -21.04 2.17 -11.62
CA LEU A 182 -20.66 3.56 -11.32
C LEU A 182 -21.89 4.41 -11.01
N GLY A 183 -21.84 5.07 -9.86
CA GLY A 183 -22.79 6.07 -9.40
C GLY A 183 -22.20 7.48 -9.32
N ASN A 184 -22.95 8.36 -8.66
CA ASN A 184 -22.57 9.75 -8.51
C ASN A 184 -21.40 9.94 -7.53
N ARG A 185 -20.44 10.78 -7.93
CA ARG A 185 -19.36 11.23 -7.04
C ARG A 185 -19.88 12.08 -5.89
N SER A 186 -19.46 11.77 -4.67
CA SER A 186 -19.68 12.58 -3.48
C SER A 186 -18.86 13.89 -3.52
N LEU A 187 -19.15 14.81 -2.59
CA LEU A 187 -18.31 16.02 -2.43
C LEU A 187 -16.86 15.65 -2.07
N ALA A 188 -16.67 14.63 -1.22
CA ALA A 188 -15.35 14.14 -0.84
C ALA A 188 -14.59 13.60 -2.07
N ASP A 189 -15.25 12.84 -2.94
CA ASP A 189 -14.65 12.34 -4.18
C ASP A 189 -14.19 13.48 -5.10
N ARG A 190 -14.97 14.56 -5.18
CA ARG A 190 -14.61 15.76 -5.94
C ARG A 190 -13.41 16.48 -5.36
N LEU A 191 -13.39 16.65 -4.04
CA LEU A 191 -12.30 17.34 -3.33
C LEU A 191 -10.98 16.54 -3.38
N LEU A 192 -11.04 15.21 -3.32
CA LEU A 192 -9.85 14.33 -3.34
C LEU A 192 -9.47 13.85 -4.75
N ASN A 193 -10.16 14.35 -5.78
CA ASN A 193 -10.00 13.91 -7.17
C ASN A 193 -10.12 12.38 -7.36
N ARG A 194 -11.03 11.75 -6.62
CA ARG A 194 -11.36 10.33 -6.77
C ARG A 194 -12.43 10.13 -7.82
N TRP A 195 -12.33 8.98 -8.48
CA TRP A 195 -13.38 8.39 -9.30
C TRP A 195 -13.84 9.32 -10.42
N ALA A 196 -12.92 9.75 -11.28
CA ALA A 196 -13.20 10.70 -12.36
C ALA A 196 -14.42 10.28 -13.20
N ASP A 197 -14.58 8.98 -13.43
CA ASP A 197 -15.64 8.37 -14.23
C ASP A 197 -16.96 8.09 -13.48
N GLY A 198 -16.95 8.20 -12.14
CA GLY A 198 -18.09 7.85 -11.28
C GLY A 198 -17.67 6.96 -10.12
N HIS A 199 -18.33 7.11 -8.97
CA HIS A 199 -18.00 6.38 -7.74
C HIS A 199 -18.50 4.93 -7.83
N PRO A 200 -17.66 3.90 -7.57
CA PRO A 200 -18.11 2.51 -7.50
C PRO A 200 -19.19 2.33 -6.42
N SER A 201 -20.42 2.04 -6.83
CA SER A 201 -21.55 1.83 -5.92
C SER A 201 -21.79 0.35 -5.58
N SER A 202 -21.41 -0.55 -6.48
CA SER A 202 -21.50 -2.00 -6.30
C SER A 202 -20.64 -2.72 -7.35
N TYR A 203 -20.46 -4.02 -7.16
CA TYR A 203 -19.68 -4.89 -8.04
C TYR A 203 -20.51 -6.11 -8.44
N ASP A 204 -20.38 -6.53 -9.71
CA ASP A 204 -20.84 -7.84 -10.16
C ASP A 204 -19.62 -8.77 -10.24
N TYR A 205 -19.78 -10.01 -9.78
CA TYR A 205 -18.69 -10.98 -9.69
C TYR A 205 -18.81 -12.09 -10.73
N THR A 206 -17.68 -12.69 -11.08
CA THR A 206 -17.57 -13.90 -11.91
C THR A 206 -16.56 -14.86 -11.30
N ASN A 207 -16.71 -16.15 -11.59
CA ASN A 207 -15.69 -17.17 -11.25
C ASN A 207 -14.68 -17.40 -12.39
N ASP A 208 -14.82 -16.69 -13.51
CA ASP A 208 -13.96 -16.82 -14.69
C ASP A 208 -12.68 -15.97 -14.56
N GLY A 209 -11.77 -16.44 -13.72
CA GLY A 209 -10.51 -15.77 -13.41
C GLY A 209 -9.88 -16.26 -12.11
N ASP A 210 -8.84 -15.57 -11.68
CA ASP A 210 -7.99 -15.95 -10.56
C ASP A 210 -8.20 -15.08 -9.29
N ALA A 211 -9.38 -14.45 -9.18
CA ALA A 211 -9.77 -13.40 -8.22
C ALA A 211 -9.09 -12.02 -8.42
N THR A 212 -8.06 -11.90 -9.26
CA THR A 212 -7.41 -10.62 -9.58
C THR A 212 -7.54 -10.27 -11.06
N VAL A 213 -7.24 -11.23 -11.92
CA VAL A 213 -7.22 -11.15 -13.37
C VAL A 213 -8.28 -12.09 -13.93
N LEU A 214 -9.14 -11.55 -14.80
CA LEU A 214 -10.12 -12.36 -15.54
C LEU A 214 -9.41 -13.26 -16.54
N ALA A 215 -9.94 -14.46 -16.78
CA ALA A 215 -9.33 -15.39 -17.73
C ALA A 215 -9.21 -14.80 -19.14
N GLU A 216 -10.22 -14.05 -19.60
CA GLU A 216 -10.18 -13.33 -20.89
C GLU A 216 -9.04 -12.30 -20.99
N SER A 217 -8.58 -11.78 -19.85
CA SER A 217 -7.45 -10.86 -19.78
C SER A 217 -6.12 -11.60 -19.71
N ALA A 218 -6.10 -12.78 -19.09
CA ALA A 218 -4.89 -13.60 -18.96
C ALA A 218 -4.53 -14.41 -20.22
N LEU A 219 -5.50 -14.67 -21.11
CA LEU A 219 -5.32 -15.49 -22.31
C LEU A 219 -5.19 -14.63 -23.57
N ILE A 220 -4.16 -14.87 -24.38
CA ILE A 220 -3.97 -14.23 -25.70
C ILE A 220 -4.41 -15.19 -26.80
N ASN A 221 -5.25 -14.73 -27.71
CA ASN A 221 -5.67 -15.51 -28.88
C ASN A 221 -4.46 -15.94 -29.72
N ASN A 222 -4.49 -17.19 -30.22
CA ASN A 222 -3.44 -17.83 -31.02
C ASN A 222 -2.14 -18.19 -30.27
N ALA A 223 -2.00 -17.84 -29.00
CA ALA A 223 -0.97 -18.44 -28.14
C ALA A 223 -1.45 -19.80 -27.60
N ASN A 224 -0.54 -20.60 -27.04
CA ASN A 224 -0.93 -21.76 -26.27
C ASN A 224 -1.64 -21.31 -24.97
N GLN A 225 -2.84 -21.82 -24.71
CA GLN A 225 -3.69 -21.38 -23.61
C GLN A 225 -3.96 -22.53 -22.65
N ILE A 226 -3.67 -22.31 -21.37
CA ILE A 226 -3.92 -23.27 -20.29
C ILE A 226 -4.75 -22.55 -19.23
N GLN A 227 -5.77 -23.22 -18.70
CA GLN A 227 -6.59 -22.70 -17.62
C GLN A 227 -6.68 -23.72 -16.48
N ILE A 228 -6.39 -23.29 -15.25
CA ILE A 228 -6.36 -24.15 -14.06
C ILE A 228 -7.14 -23.51 -12.90
N ALA A 229 -7.68 -24.33 -12.00
CA ALA A 229 -8.56 -23.89 -10.90
C ALA A 229 -7.77 -23.31 -9.72
N ASN A 230 -6.97 -22.28 -9.98
CA ASN A 230 -6.04 -21.67 -9.02
C ASN A 230 -6.35 -20.18 -8.84
N SER A 231 -6.12 -19.66 -7.63
CA SER A 231 -6.05 -18.21 -7.38
C SER A 231 -4.78 -17.60 -7.97
N HIS A 232 -4.76 -16.28 -8.04
CA HIS A 232 -3.66 -15.52 -8.60
C HIS A 232 -2.31 -15.89 -7.96
N GLN A 233 -2.29 -16.13 -6.65
CA GLN A 233 -1.09 -16.53 -5.91
C GLN A 233 -0.79 -18.03 -6.09
N ASP A 234 -1.82 -18.87 -6.10
CA ASP A 234 -1.67 -20.33 -6.19
C ASP A 234 -1.00 -20.79 -7.48
N LEU A 235 -1.10 -19.98 -8.55
CA LEU A 235 -0.45 -20.23 -9.84
C LEU A 235 1.06 -20.47 -9.75
N VAL A 236 1.72 -19.89 -8.74
CA VAL A 236 3.19 -20.02 -8.55
C VAL A 236 3.59 -20.64 -7.22
N GLN A 237 2.63 -21.01 -6.37
CA GLN A 237 2.91 -21.53 -5.03
C GLN A 237 2.44 -22.97 -4.83
N THR A 238 1.37 -23.38 -5.52
CA THR A 238 0.81 -24.72 -5.37
C THR A 238 1.44 -25.72 -6.33
N THR A 239 1.37 -27.00 -5.97
CA THR A 239 1.83 -28.10 -6.83
C THR A 239 1.23 -28.01 -8.23
N THR A 240 -0.09 -27.80 -8.35
CA THR A 240 -0.78 -27.71 -9.64
C THR A 240 -0.28 -26.54 -10.48
N GLY A 241 -0.12 -25.36 -9.89
CA GLY A 241 0.39 -24.18 -10.59
C GLY A 241 1.83 -24.38 -11.08
N ILE A 242 2.72 -24.83 -10.20
CA ILE A 242 4.13 -25.06 -10.50
C ILE A 242 4.31 -26.18 -11.53
N GLU A 243 3.57 -27.29 -11.42
CA GLU A 243 3.60 -28.38 -12.39
C GLU A 243 3.15 -27.92 -13.77
N THR A 244 2.15 -27.04 -13.84
CA THR A 244 1.67 -26.47 -15.11
C THR A 244 2.75 -25.60 -15.77
N ILE A 245 3.46 -24.79 -14.98
CA ILE A 245 4.58 -23.96 -15.47
C ILE A 245 5.72 -24.86 -15.98
N LEU A 246 6.11 -25.87 -15.20
CA LEU A 246 7.19 -26.80 -15.59
C LEU A 246 6.84 -27.57 -16.86
N THR A 247 5.59 -28.04 -16.98
CA THR A 247 5.09 -28.73 -18.17
C THR A 247 5.11 -27.80 -19.39
N ALA A 248 4.65 -26.55 -19.23
CA ALA A 248 4.71 -25.55 -20.29
C ALA A 248 6.14 -25.25 -20.76
N LEU A 249 7.12 -25.35 -19.85
CA LEU A 249 8.54 -25.21 -20.16
C LEU A 249 9.18 -26.45 -20.78
N ASN A 250 8.45 -27.57 -20.89
CA ASN A 250 8.95 -28.90 -21.22
C ASN A 250 10.02 -29.42 -20.24
N LEU A 251 9.85 -29.13 -18.95
CA LEU A 251 10.72 -29.58 -17.87
C LEU A 251 10.05 -30.69 -17.06
N THR A 252 10.80 -31.77 -16.80
CA THR A 252 10.36 -32.86 -15.93
C THR A 252 11.01 -32.68 -14.56
N ALA A 253 10.28 -32.12 -13.60
CA ALA A 253 10.72 -31.95 -12.22
C ALA A 253 9.56 -32.14 -11.24
N ILE A 254 9.87 -32.51 -10.00
CA ILE A 254 8.88 -32.61 -8.93
C ILE A 254 8.61 -31.19 -8.40
N PRO A 255 7.36 -30.67 -8.47
CA PRO A 255 7.02 -29.37 -7.93
C PRO A 255 7.44 -29.25 -6.46
N GLN A 256 8.21 -28.24 -6.14
CA GLN A 256 8.54 -27.88 -4.76
C GLN A 256 7.69 -26.67 -4.38
N THR A 257 6.76 -26.85 -3.46
CA THR A 257 5.96 -25.75 -2.92
C THR A 257 6.71 -25.10 -1.77
N GLY A 258 6.64 -23.78 -1.66
CA GLY A 258 7.09 -23.07 -0.46
C GLY A 258 6.17 -23.36 0.73
N ASN A 259 6.52 -22.80 1.90
CA ASN A 259 5.54 -22.67 2.97
C ASN A 259 4.37 -21.82 2.47
N GLU A 260 3.13 -22.21 2.77
CA GLU A 260 1.96 -21.37 2.53
C GLU A 260 2.24 -19.96 3.06
N GLN A 261 2.01 -18.93 2.24
CA GLN A 261 2.17 -17.56 2.72
C GLN A 261 1.29 -17.36 3.96
N PRO A 262 1.82 -16.73 5.02
CA PRO A 262 1.03 -16.50 6.20
C PRO A 262 -0.20 -15.69 5.84
N ALA A 263 -1.32 -16.01 6.50
CA ALA A 263 -2.52 -15.22 6.38
C ALA A 263 -2.19 -13.76 6.74
N ARG A 264 -2.60 -12.84 5.87
CA ARG A 264 -2.34 -11.42 6.07
C ARG A 264 -3.18 -10.84 7.20
N ASN A 265 -4.41 -11.31 7.32
CA ASN A 265 -5.34 -10.96 8.38
C ASN A 265 -5.57 -12.17 9.30
N PRO A 266 -5.59 -12.00 10.63
CA PRO A 266 -5.22 -10.79 11.33
C PRO A 266 -3.69 -10.62 11.44
N GLY A 267 -3.21 -9.39 11.29
CA GLY A 267 -1.78 -9.08 11.31
C GLY A 267 -1.48 -7.78 12.05
N LEU A 268 -0.32 -7.74 12.70
CA LEU A 268 0.23 -6.53 13.32
C LEU A 268 1.60 -6.25 12.70
N PHE A 269 1.78 -5.03 12.22
CA PHE A 269 2.94 -4.61 11.47
C PHE A 269 3.64 -3.45 12.16
N PHE A 270 4.96 -3.51 12.23
CA PHE A 270 5.81 -2.47 12.79
C PHE A 270 6.93 -2.15 11.79
N LEU A 271 7.12 -0.88 11.48
CA LEU A 271 8.26 -0.39 10.72
C LEU A 271 8.92 0.74 11.49
N LEU A 272 10.15 0.50 11.95
CA LEU A 272 10.92 1.46 12.74
C LEU A 272 11.92 2.20 11.85
N HIS A 273 11.83 3.53 11.85
CA HIS A 273 12.81 4.41 11.24
C HIS A 273 13.95 4.68 12.24
N SER A 274 15.18 4.75 11.73
CA SER A 274 16.38 4.97 12.53
C SER A 274 16.37 6.32 13.28
N PRO A 275 17.10 6.48 14.41
CA PRO A 275 18.24 5.65 14.86
C PRO A 275 17.93 4.75 16.06
N ALA A 276 17.04 3.78 15.91
CA ALA A 276 16.74 2.80 16.97
C ALA A 276 16.52 1.39 16.42
N GLU A 277 16.49 0.40 17.31
CA GLU A 277 16.10 -0.99 17.06
C GLU A 277 14.82 -1.33 17.84
N ILE A 278 14.05 -2.33 17.38
CA ILE A 278 12.77 -2.70 17.99
C ILE A 278 12.75 -4.14 18.49
N THR A 279 12.20 -4.33 19.69
CA THR A 279 11.74 -5.62 20.20
C THR A 279 10.24 -5.53 20.52
N VAL A 280 9.46 -6.54 20.15
CA VAL A 280 8.02 -6.61 20.45
C VAL A 280 7.74 -7.86 21.28
N THR A 281 7.03 -7.69 22.39
CA THR A 281 6.53 -8.76 23.25
C THR A 281 5.02 -8.88 23.09
N ALA A 282 4.54 -10.05 22.70
CA ALA A 282 3.13 -10.37 22.54
C ALA A 282 2.42 -10.59 23.90
N PRO A 283 1.07 -10.61 23.93
CA PRO A 283 0.31 -10.83 25.17
C PRO A 283 0.61 -12.13 25.91
N ASP A 284 1.09 -13.16 25.21
CA ASP A 284 1.51 -14.44 25.78
C ASP A 284 2.95 -14.44 26.31
N GLY A 285 3.66 -13.32 26.21
CA GLY A 285 5.05 -13.15 26.63
C GLY A 285 6.08 -13.58 25.59
N SER A 286 5.66 -14.12 24.44
CA SER A 286 6.58 -14.42 23.33
C SER A 286 7.12 -13.14 22.71
N GLN A 287 8.32 -13.18 22.12
CA GLN A 287 9.01 -11.98 21.63
C GLN A 287 9.44 -12.12 20.18
N ALA A 288 9.60 -11.01 19.47
CA ALA A 288 10.23 -10.93 18.15
C ALA A 288 10.95 -9.58 18.00
N GLY A 289 11.95 -9.51 17.12
CA GLY A 289 12.70 -8.28 16.86
C GLY A 289 14.19 -8.41 17.13
N PHE A 290 14.81 -7.26 17.40
CA PHE A 290 16.24 -7.13 17.56
C PHE A 290 16.78 -7.98 18.72
N ASN A 291 17.82 -8.76 18.44
CA ASN A 291 18.48 -9.65 19.41
C ASN A 291 17.58 -10.68 20.13
N VAL A 292 16.37 -10.95 19.62
CA VAL A 292 15.51 -12.00 20.17
C VAL A 292 16.05 -13.37 19.75
N VAL A 293 16.56 -14.14 20.73
CA VAL A 293 17.19 -15.45 20.49
C VAL A 293 16.19 -16.53 20.06
N SER A 294 14.98 -16.48 20.61
CA SER A 294 13.90 -17.42 20.31
C SER A 294 12.64 -16.65 19.89
N PRO A 295 12.56 -16.22 18.62
CA PRO A 295 11.44 -15.43 18.14
C PRO A 295 10.13 -16.24 18.19
N MET A 296 9.01 -15.55 18.39
CA MET A 296 7.67 -16.15 18.35
C MET A 296 7.43 -16.80 16.98
N PRO A 297 6.75 -17.96 16.92
CA PRO A 297 6.65 -18.77 15.71
C PRO A 297 5.82 -18.12 14.60
N ASN A 298 5.06 -17.09 14.92
CA ASN A 298 4.18 -16.37 14.01
C ASN A 298 4.68 -14.95 13.68
N ALA A 299 5.99 -14.73 13.72
CA ALA A 299 6.60 -13.45 13.37
C ALA A 299 7.68 -13.57 12.29
N PHE A 300 7.77 -12.52 11.49
CA PHE A 300 8.86 -12.25 10.55
C PHE A 300 9.52 -10.93 10.96
N TYR A 301 10.85 -10.92 11.08
CA TYR A 301 11.63 -9.71 11.36
C TYR A 301 12.74 -9.56 10.32
N SER A 302 12.75 -8.43 9.61
CA SER A 302 13.88 -8.00 8.77
C SER A 302 14.71 -6.97 9.57
N PRO A 303 15.92 -7.33 10.02
CA PRO A 303 16.79 -6.40 10.75
C PRO A 303 17.26 -5.23 9.89
N GLU A 304 17.46 -5.45 8.58
CA GLU A 304 17.95 -4.41 7.66
C GLU A 304 16.88 -3.33 7.42
N ASP A 305 15.63 -3.76 7.24
CA ASP A 305 14.49 -2.87 7.02
C ASP A 305 13.86 -2.37 8.32
N LYS A 306 14.22 -2.98 9.46
CA LYS A 306 13.58 -2.80 10.78
C LYS A 306 12.06 -2.98 10.70
N LEU A 307 11.69 -4.00 9.94
CA LEU A 307 10.31 -4.37 9.63
C LEU A 307 9.97 -5.65 10.40
N LEU A 308 8.96 -5.56 11.25
CA LEU A 308 8.44 -6.68 12.03
C LEU A 308 6.98 -6.91 11.69
N LEU A 309 6.65 -8.13 11.29
CA LEU A 309 5.29 -8.58 11.03
C LEU A 309 4.95 -9.72 11.98
N ILE A 310 3.83 -9.60 12.67
CA ILE A 310 3.20 -10.67 13.45
C ILE A 310 1.94 -11.08 12.71
N TYR A 311 1.94 -12.26 12.09
CA TYR A 311 0.77 -12.82 11.42
C TYR A 311 -0.05 -13.67 12.38
N ASN A 312 -1.34 -13.87 12.10
CA ASN A 312 -2.29 -14.49 13.02
C ASN A 312 -2.25 -13.84 14.42
N ALA A 313 -2.08 -12.52 14.47
CA ALA A 313 -1.95 -11.78 15.72
C ALA A 313 -3.23 -11.88 16.56
N VAL A 314 -3.07 -12.05 17.89
CA VAL A 314 -4.19 -12.15 18.83
C VAL A 314 -4.52 -10.79 19.44
N SER A 315 -5.78 -10.57 19.83
CA SER A 315 -6.14 -9.34 20.56
C SER A 315 -5.40 -9.25 21.89
N GLY A 316 -4.94 -8.06 22.24
CA GLY A 316 -4.25 -7.79 23.50
C GLY A 316 -3.27 -6.63 23.41
N ASN A 317 -2.48 -6.48 24.47
CA ASN A 317 -1.47 -5.45 24.58
C ASN A 317 -0.11 -6.03 24.20
N TYR A 318 0.50 -5.46 23.17
CA TYR A 318 1.86 -5.75 22.74
C TYR A 318 2.79 -4.69 23.33
N GLN A 319 3.87 -5.12 23.98
CA GLN A 319 4.89 -4.20 24.47
C GLN A 319 5.95 -4.03 23.40
N THR A 320 6.26 -2.79 23.04
CA THR A 320 7.33 -2.47 22.10
C THR A 320 8.44 -1.73 22.83
N GLU A 321 9.63 -2.30 22.80
CA GLU A 321 10.86 -1.73 23.35
C GLU A 321 11.68 -1.17 22.19
N ILE A 322 11.95 0.14 22.22
CA ILE A 322 12.72 0.86 21.21
C ILE A 322 14.07 1.24 21.81
N THR A 323 15.17 0.68 21.29
CA THR A 323 16.52 0.92 21.82
C THR A 323 17.34 1.81 20.89
N GLY A 324 17.83 2.94 21.39
CA GLY A 324 18.59 3.91 20.63
C GLY A 324 19.94 3.37 20.16
N THR A 325 20.19 3.41 18.85
CA THR A 325 21.51 3.13 18.24
C THR A 325 22.26 4.39 17.83
N GLY A 326 21.66 5.55 18.11
CA GLY A 326 22.23 6.87 17.94
C GLY A 326 21.36 7.90 18.64
N ASN A 327 21.68 9.17 18.46
CA ASN A 327 20.89 10.28 18.99
C ASN A 327 20.03 10.87 17.87
N GLY A 328 18.75 11.09 18.12
CA GLY A 328 17.87 11.78 17.21
C GLY A 328 16.43 11.31 17.30
N GLU A 329 15.62 11.78 16.36
CA GLU A 329 14.24 11.36 16.24
C GLU A 329 14.13 9.99 15.58
N TYR A 330 13.24 9.15 16.11
CA TYR A 330 12.77 7.95 15.45
C TYR A 330 11.27 8.05 15.16
N GLN A 331 10.82 7.27 14.18
CA GLN A 331 9.40 7.07 13.88
C GLN A 331 9.08 5.59 13.89
N LEU A 332 8.01 5.19 14.57
CA LEU A 332 7.46 3.84 14.53
C LEU A 332 6.11 3.86 13.81
N ASP A 333 6.06 3.27 12.63
CA ASP A 333 4.81 3.04 11.90
C ASP A 333 4.18 1.72 12.35
N ILE A 334 2.89 1.78 12.69
CA ILE A 334 2.12 0.64 13.21
C ILE A 334 0.92 0.40 12.31
N GLY A 335 0.86 -0.78 11.72
CA GLY A 335 -0.25 -1.25 10.88
C GLY A 335 -1.05 -2.33 11.59
N GLN A 336 -2.34 -2.10 11.77
CA GLN A 336 -3.30 -3.09 12.25
C GLN A 336 -4.10 -3.62 11.07
N LEU A 337 -3.97 -4.92 10.78
CA LEU A 337 -4.62 -5.58 9.67
C LEU A 337 -5.70 -6.52 10.22
N THR A 338 -6.98 -6.15 10.07
CA THR A 338 -8.10 -6.96 10.54
C THR A 338 -9.19 -7.03 9.46
N ASP A 339 -10.09 -7.99 9.59
CA ASP A 339 -11.26 -8.11 8.69
C ASP A 339 -12.25 -6.96 8.87
N ASN A 340 -12.17 -6.25 10.00
CA ASN A 340 -13.02 -5.09 10.33
C ASN A 340 -12.40 -3.75 9.92
N GLY A 341 -11.17 -3.76 9.40
CA GLY A 341 -10.50 -2.56 8.93
C GLY A 341 -8.98 -2.63 9.04
N GLU A 342 -8.34 -1.87 8.16
CA GLU A 342 -6.90 -1.62 8.18
C GLU A 342 -6.64 -0.20 8.71
N HIS A 343 -5.82 -0.10 9.74
CA HIS A 343 -5.50 1.18 10.37
C HIS A 343 -3.99 1.33 10.49
N TRP A 344 -3.51 2.46 9.99
CA TRP A 344 -2.11 2.86 10.06
C TRP A 344 -1.97 4.08 10.97
N SER A 345 -0.95 4.04 11.82
CA SER A 345 -0.59 5.13 12.73
C SER A 345 0.92 5.28 12.78
N SER A 346 1.39 6.47 13.15
CA SER A 346 2.81 6.76 13.28
C SER A 346 3.06 7.40 14.63
N LEU A 347 3.90 6.75 15.43
CA LEU A 347 4.50 7.28 16.65
C LEU A 347 5.82 7.95 16.30
N VAL A 348 6.12 9.11 16.87
CA VAL A 348 7.39 9.83 16.66
C VAL A 348 7.92 10.30 18.00
N ASP A 349 9.18 10.01 18.32
CA ASP A 349 9.82 10.51 19.54
C ASP A 349 11.34 10.71 19.35
N GLU A 350 12.01 11.34 20.33
CA GLU A 350 13.47 11.49 20.37
C GLU A 350 14.11 10.43 21.27
N ILE A 351 15.20 9.83 20.81
CA ILE A 351 15.95 8.81 21.54
C ILE A 351 17.45 9.14 21.58
N THR A 352 18.11 8.70 22.66
CA THR A 352 19.57 8.78 22.82
C THR A 352 20.20 7.39 22.67
N LEU A 353 21.46 7.35 22.23
CA LEU A 353 22.24 6.12 22.13
C LEU A 353 22.24 5.33 23.45
N GLY A 354 21.74 4.11 23.40
CA GLY A 354 21.68 3.17 24.53
C GLY A 354 20.51 3.39 25.48
N GLU A 355 19.69 4.43 25.28
CA GLU A 355 18.42 4.59 26.00
C GLU A 355 17.33 3.72 25.36
N THR A 356 16.28 3.47 26.14
CA THR A 356 15.16 2.62 25.75
C THR A 356 13.86 3.36 26.03
N ASP A 357 12.98 3.38 25.02
CA ASP A 357 11.59 3.84 25.15
C ASP A 357 10.64 2.65 25.06
N ASP A 358 9.69 2.59 25.99
CA ASP A 358 8.69 1.52 26.07
C ASP A 358 7.30 2.05 25.67
N TRP A 359 6.64 1.35 24.75
CA TRP A 359 5.27 1.67 24.34
C TRP A 359 4.38 0.45 24.41
N THR A 360 3.13 0.66 24.81
CA THR A 360 2.10 -0.38 24.75
C THR A 360 1.18 -0.14 23.55
N VAL A 361 1.07 -1.15 22.69
CA VAL A 361 0.21 -1.16 21.50
C VAL A 361 -0.98 -2.09 21.75
N ASN A 362 -2.18 -1.52 21.84
CA ASN A 362 -3.42 -2.29 21.91
C ASN A 362 -3.85 -2.75 20.51
N PHE A 363 -4.01 -4.05 20.35
CA PHE A 363 -4.57 -4.64 19.14
C PHE A 363 -5.91 -5.30 19.45
N ASN A 364 -6.96 -4.93 18.72
CA ASN A 364 -8.30 -5.49 18.86
C ASN A 364 -8.84 -5.89 17.48
N LEU A 365 -9.10 -7.18 17.31
CA LEU A 365 -9.57 -7.76 16.05
C LEU A 365 -10.95 -7.25 15.61
N GLN A 366 -11.80 -6.89 16.57
CA GLN A 366 -13.17 -6.46 16.31
C GLN A 366 -13.28 -4.95 16.13
N GLN A 367 -12.40 -4.20 16.78
CA GLN A 367 -12.41 -2.75 16.80
C GLN A 367 -10.98 -2.21 16.76
N PRO A 368 -10.27 -2.36 15.63
CA PRO A 368 -8.94 -1.77 15.48
C PRO A 368 -9.03 -0.25 15.66
N LEU A 369 -8.08 0.31 16.40
CA LEU A 369 -8.07 1.75 16.71
C LEU A 369 -7.31 2.53 15.64
N ALA A 370 -7.71 3.75 15.35
CA ALA A 370 -6.93 4.63 14.48
C ALA A 370 -5.54 4.96 15.05
N ASP A 371 -5.39 4.87 16.38
CA ASP A 371 -4.13 4.97 17.10
C ASP A 371 -4.14 3.91 18.21
N PRO A 372 -3.30 2.87 18.08
CA PRO A 372 -3.28 1.75 19.03
C PRO A 372 -2.39 2.01 20.24
N ILE A 373 -1.62 3.11 20.28
CA ILE A 373 -0.73 3.39 21.39
C ILE A 373 -1.55 3.79 22.61
N ILE A 374 -1.37 3.05 23.71
CA ILE A 374 -1.98 3.37 24.99
C ILE A 374 -1.24 4.55 25.59
N ASP A 375 -1.93 5.68 25.72
CA ASP A 375 -1.50 6.86 26.46
C ASP A 375 -2.58 7.17 27.50
N ASP A 376 -2.32 6.82 28.75
CA ASP A 376 -3.32 6.90 29.83
C ASP A 376 -3.59 8.35 30.29
N ASN A 377 -2.71 9.30 29.99
CA ASN A 377 -2.80 10.67 30.53
C ASN A 377 -2.80 11.76 29.44
N GLY A 378 -2.63 11.40 28.17
CA GLY A 378 -2.60 12.29 27.02
C GLY A 378 -1.26 13.03 26.85
N GLN A 379 -0.27 12.76 27.69
CA GLN A 379 0.99 13.50 27.72
C GLN A 379 1.89 13.11 26.55
N ASP A 380 1.87 11.86 26.14
CA ASP A 380 2.69 11.37 25.03
C ASP A 380 2.21 12.00 23.73
N LYS A 381 0.88 12.03 23.49
CA LYS A 381 0.32 12.73 22.33
C LYS A 381 0.66 14.22 22.33
N ILE A 382 0.72 14.87 23.50
CA ILE A 382 1.16 16.27 23.62
C ILE A 382 2.64 16.41 23.28
N ASN A 383 3.50 15.50 23.73
CA ASN A 383 4.94 15.52 23.45
C ASN A 383 5.21 15.32 21.96
N GLN A 384 4.58 14.32 21.35
CA GLN A 384 4.62 14.07 19.90
C GLN A 384 4.16 15.31 19.12
N ALA A 385 3.08 15.96 19.56
CA ALA A 385 2.59 17.17 18.91
C ALA A 385 3.59 18.34 19.03
N LYS A 386 4.33 18.46 20.13
CA LYS A 386 5.40 19.45 20.30
C LYS A 386 6.59 19.15 19.39
N LEU A 387 7.01 17.90 19.31
CA LEU A 387 8.13 17.48 18.46
C LEU A 387 7.86 17.80 16.99
N ARG A 388 6.71 17.34 16.47
CA ARG A 388 6.24 17.69 15.11
C ARG A 388 6.14 19.20 14.89
N LEU A 389 5.72 19.94 15.90
CA LEU A 389 5.62 21.39 15.81
C LEU A 389 6.99 22.08 15.69
N GLU A 390 8.02 21.59 16.38
CA GLU A 390 9.39 22.12 16.23
C GLU A 390 9.95 21.83 14.84
N GLN A 391 9.75 20.62 14.32
CA GLN A 391 10.13 20.28 12.94
C GLN A 391 9.41 21.17 11.92
N LEU A 392 8.09 21.33 12.10
CA LEU A 392 7.26 22.14 11.22
C LEU A 392 7.74 23.60 11.19
N LYS A 393 8.23 24.14 12.31
CA LYS A 393 8.80 25.51 12.35
C LYS A 393 10.04 25.65 11.48
N LEU A 394 10.89 24.64 11.41
CA LEU A 394 12.11 24.68 10.58
C LEU A 394 11.74 24.89 9.11
N GLN A 395 10.69 24.20 8.64
CA GLN A 395 10.23 24.27 7.25
C GLN A 395 9.25 25.43 6.96
N THR A 396 8.69 26.05 7.99
CA THR A 396 7.68 27.11 7.84
C THR A 396 8.29 28.50 7.65
N LYS A 397 7.76 29.27 6.68
CA LYS A 397 8.15 30.68 6.45
C LYS A 397 7.94 31.56 7.69
N PRO A 398 8.77 32.59 7.94
CA PRO A 398 8.70 33.41 9.16
C PRO A 398 7.32 34.00 9.49
N LYS A 399 6.57 34.44 8.47
CA LYS A 399 5.21 35.00 8.64
C LYS A 399 4.21 34.00 9.23
N LEU A 400 4.40 32.71 8.99
CA LEU A 400 3.54 31.64 9.49
C LEU A 400 4.04 31.04 10.82
N ARG A 401 5.33 31.19 11.14
CA ARG A 401 5.92 30.74 12.43
C ARG A 401 5.25 31.35 13.66
N VAL A 402 4.66 32.55 13.54
CA VAL A 402 3.93 33.21 14.64
C VAL A 402 2.78 32.32 15.15
N TYR A 403 2.08 31.63 14.25
CA TYR A 403 1.01 30.70 14.63
C TYR A 403 1.57 29.46 15.34
N LEU A 404 2.67 28.89 14.82
CA LEU A 404 3.32 27.72 15.43
C LEU A 404 3.85 28.03 16.85
N ASN A 405 4.51 29.17 17.02
CA ASN A 405 4.98 29.61 18.34
C ASN A 405 3.85 29.82 19.35
N ARG A 406 2.67 30.26 18.88
CA ARG A 406 1.48 30.36 19.73
C ARG A 406 1.01 28.98 20.18
N ILE A 407 0.98 28.00 19.28
CA ILE A 407 0.62 26.61 19.62
C ILE A 407 1.59 26.07 20.66
N THR A 408 2.91 26.18 20.46
CA THR A 408 3.92 25.70 21.42
C THR A 408 3.71 26.32 22.80
N ARG A 409 3.50 27.64 22.88
CA ARG A 409 3.27 28.34 24.15
C ARG A 409 2.02 27.83 24.88
N LEU A 410 0.97 27.46 24.13
CA LEU A 410 -0.25 26.90 24.70
C LEU A 410 -0.02 25.48 25.21
N LEU A 411 0.71 24.64 24.47
CA LEU A 411 1.06 23.28 24.91
C LEU A 411 1.95 23.28 26.16
N ASN A 412 2.83 24.27 26.32
CA ASN A 412 3.70 24.40 27.50
C ASN A 412 2.94 24.77 28.79
N LYS A 413 1.71 25.27 28.70
CA LYS A 413 0.86 25.54 29.88
C LYS A 413 0.22 24.28 30.46
N ASN A 414 0.26 23.17 29.73
CA ASN A 414 -0.18 21.84 30.12
C ASN A 414 -1.53 21.79 30.87
N GLY A 415 -2.57 22.40 30.30
CA GLY A 415 -3.92 22.39 30.86
C GLY A 415 -5.00 22.33 29.79
N VAL A 416 -6.15 21.71 30.10
CA VAL A 416 -7.23 21.41 29.14
C VAL A 416 -7.67 22.62 28.31
N ALA A 417 -7.86 23.78 28.94
CA ALA A 417 -8.23 25.01 28.24
C ALA A 417 -7.14 25.48 27.27
N SER A 418 -5.87 25.36 27.65
CA SER A 418 -4.75 25.70 26.77
C SER A 418 -4.61 24.70 25.62
N LEU A 419 -4.87 23.42 25.87
CA LEU A 419 -4.83 22.36 24.86
C LEU A 419 -5.94 22.53 23.80
N ARG A 420 -7.15 22.91 24.21
CA ARG A 420 -8.24 23.28 23.30
C ARG A 420 -7.88 24.47 22.42
N LEU A 421 -7.32 25.51 23.02
CA LEU A 421 -6.84 26.68 22.28
C LEU A 421 -5.69 26.32 21.34
N ALA A 422 -4.84 25.37 21.70
CA ALA A 422 -3.78 24.85 20.83
C ALA A 422 -4.39 24.16 19.61
N LEU A 423 -5.35 23.24 19.82
CA LEU A 423 -6.07 22.56 18.73
C LEU A 423 -6.77 23.54 17.78
N THR A 424 -7.51 24.51 18.31
CA THR A 424 -8.11 25.57 17.47
C THR A 424 -7.04 26.35 16.71
N SER A 425 -5.91 26.67 17.36
CA SER A 425 -4.81 27.40 16.72
C SER A 425 -4.17 26.58 15.60
N THR A 426 -4.11 25.25 15.72
CA THR A 426 -3.68 24.33 14.66
C THR A 426 -4.62 24.39 13.45
N TYR A 427 -5.94 24.35 13.66
CA TYR A 427 -6.89 24.51 12.55
C TYR A 427 -6.80 25.89 11.88
N LYS A 428 -6.57 26.96 12.66
CA LYS A 428 -6.32 28.30 12.11
C LYS A 428 -5.03 28.33 11.30
N PHE A 429 -3.95 27.70 11.78
CA PHE A 429 -2.70 27.58 11.03
C PHE A 429 -2.94 26.87 9.69
N ARG A 430 -3.62 25.73 9.69
CA ARG A 430 -4.00 25.00 8.47
C ARG A 430 -4.79 25.86 7.48
N TYR A 431 -5.76 26.64 7.97
CA TYR A 431 -6.49 27.61 7.15
C TYR A 431 -5.56 28.66 6.51
N TRP A 432 -4.60 29.20 7.26
CA TRP A 432 -3.64 30.17 6.73
C TRP A 432 -2.62 29.56 5.77
N VAL A 433 -2.21 28.31 5.97
CA VAL A 433 -1.42 27.55 4.99
C VAL A 433 -2.18 27.47 3.66
N ASN A 434 -3.48 27.13 3.69
CA ASN A 434 -4.32 27.13 2.49
C ASN A 434 -4.35 28.50 1.79
N LYS A 435 -4.41 29.59 2.55
CA LYS A 435 -4.55 30.94 2.00
C LYS A 435 -3.23 31.54 1.47
N PHE A 436 -2.11 31.27 2.12
CA PHE A 436 -0.84 31.96 1.87
C PHE A 436 0.30 31.08 1.38
N ALA A 437 0.21 29.76 1.55
CA ALA A 437 1.19 28.79 1.11
C ALA A 437 0.53 27.78 0.16
N GLN A 438 -0.35 28.29 -0.72
CA GLN A 438 -1.12 27.50 -1.69
C GLN A 438 -0.28 26.33 -2.22
N SER A 439 -0.78 25.10 -2.06
CA SER A 439 -0.16 23.82 -2.44
C SER A 439 0.96 23.22 -1.59
N ASP A 440 1.31 23.79 -0.42
CA ASP A 440 2.27 23.11 0.48
C ASP A 440 1.59 21.94 1.22
N ALA A 441 1.59 20.77 0.57
CA ALA A 441 0.95 19.55 1.07
C ALA A 441 1.56 19.10 2.40
N TYR A 442 2.87 19.28 2.55
CA TYR A 442 3.60 18.90 3.76
C TYR A 442 3.12 19.70 4.97
N LEU A 443 3.10 21.04 4.88
CA LEU A 443 2.64 21.89 5.99
C LEU A 443 1.20 21.59 6.41
N LYS A 444 0.34 21.18 5.46
CA LYS A 444 -1.05 20.80 5.75
C LYS A 444 -1.12 19.46 6.47
N SER A 445 -0.35 18.48 6.01
CA SER A 445 -0.31 17.15 6.60
C SER A 445 0.18 17.19 8.04
N GLU A 446 1.29 17.88 8.30
CA GLU A 446 1.81 18.02 9.66
C GLU A 446 0.82 18.77 10.57
N ALA A 447 0.15 19.80 10.06
CA ALA A 447 -0.90 20.47 10.83
C ALA A 447 -2.08 19.54 11.16
N ASP A 448 -2.47 18.67 10.22
CA ASP A 448 -3.53 17.68 10.43
C ASP A 448 -3.11 16.62 11.45
N GLN A 449 -1.89 16.11 11.38
CA GLN A 449 -1.33 15.14 12.34
C GLN A 449 -1.19 15.75 13.74
N ILE A 450 -0.68 16.98 13.87
CA ILE A 450 -0.68 17.72 15.14
C ILE A 450 -2.11 17.86 15.67
N GLY A 451 -3.07 18.22 14.81
CA GLY A 451 -4.48 18.33 15.21
C GLY A 451 -5.07 17.01 15.72
N GLN A 452 -4.73 15.89 15.09
CA GLN A 452 -5.14 14.55 15.53
C GLN A 452 -4.57 14.19 16.90
N LEU A 453 -3.26 14.38 17.10
CA LEU A 453 -2.59 14.16 18.38
C LEU A 453 -3.22 14.98 19.52
N LEU A 454 -3.46 16.27 19.28
CA LEU A 454 -4.10 17.13 20.27
C LEU A 454 -5.56 16.74 20.55
N THR A 455 -6.26 16.22 19.54
CA THR A 455 -7.63 15.70 19.70
C THR A 455 -7.63 14.45 20.57
N GLN A 456 -6.71 13.51 20.32
CA GLN A 456 -6.54 12.30 21.10
C GLN A 456 -6.19 12.63 22.55
N ALA A 457 -5.20 13.51 22.77
CA ALA A 457 -4.85 14.00 24.11
C ALA A 457 -6.07 14.56 24.86
N LEU A 458 -6.90 15.37 24.19
CA LEU A 458 -8.13 15.92 24.79
C LEU A 458 -9.17 14.85 25.13
N VAL A 459 -9.30 13.81 24.29
CA VAL A 459 -10.19 12.69 24.56
C VAL A 459 -9.71 11.91 25.78
N THR A 460 -8.43 11.55 25.84
CA THR A 460 -7.83 10.85 26.99
C THR A 460 -7.97 11.67 28.28
N ILE A 461 -7.55 12.94 28.25
CA ILE A 461 -7.64 13.82 29.42
C ILE A 461 -9.10 14.02 29.84
N GLY A 462 -10.03 14.16 28.87
CA GLY A 462 -11.46 14.34 29.11
C GLY A 462 -12.21 13.06 29.54
N GLN A 463 -11.66 11.88 29.29
CA GLN A 463 -12.12 10.62 29.89
C GLN A 463 -11.69 10.52 31.36
N ASN A 464 -10.54 11.11 31.72
CA ASN A 464 -10.04 11.20 33.10
C ASN A 464 -10.49 12.44 33.88
N SER A 465 -11.07 13.44 33.21
CA SER A 465 -11.60 14.65 33.82
C SER A 465 -12.99 14.95 33.26
N TYR A 466 -14.01 14.73 34.10
CA TYR A 466 -15.44 14.98 33.87
C TYR A 466 -15.83 15.56 32.49
N SER A 467 -16.39 14.68 31.67
CA SER A 467 -17.04 14.86 30.37
C SER A 467 -17.33 16.29 29.91
N LEU A 468 -16.74 16.69 28.79
CA LEU A 468 -17.31 17.75 27.94
C LEU A 468 -18.04 17.11 26.77
N THR A 469 -19.35 17.33 26.72
CA THR A 469 -20.26 16.76 25.72
C THR A 469 -19.92 17.26 24.31
N LYS A 470 -20.24 16.46 23.28
CA LYS A 470 -20.13 16.85 21.84
C LYS A 470 -20.67 18.25 21.55
N LYS A 471 -21.72 18.67 22.27
CA LYS A 471 -22.35 19.99 22.16
C LYS A 471 -21.48 21.13 22.71
N GLN A 472 -20.73 20.88 23.78
CA GLN A 472 -19.77 21.85 24.35
C GLN A 472 -18.53 21.99 23.47
N VAL A 473 -18.05 20.89 22.87
CA VAL A 473 -16.98 20.92 21.87
C VAL A 473 -17.39 21.74 20.65
N GLN A 474 -18.61 21.54 20.14
CA GLN A 474 -19.13 22.32 19.00
C GLN A 474 -19.36 23.80 19.35
N ALA A 475 -19.81 24.11 20.57
CA ALA A 475 -20.00 25.49 21.01
C ALA A 475 -18.66 26.24 21.13
N GLU A 476 -17.61 25.59 21.61
CA GLU A 476 -16.26 26.17 21.65
C GLU A 476 -15.65 26.30 20.26
N LEU A 477 -15.89 25.34 19.36
CA LEU A 477 -15.48 25.42 17.95
C LEU A 477 -16.13 26.62 17.25
N ASN A 478 -17.43 26.84 17.49
CA ASN A 478 -18.19 27.96 16.95
C ASN A 478 -17.82 29.31 17.58
N ALA A 479 -17.39 29.33 18.85
CA ALA A 479 -16.92 30.56 19.50
C ALA A 479 -15.48 30.95 19.08
N ALA A 480 -14.75 30.00 18.50
CA ALA A 480 -13.36 30.19 18.10
C ALA A 480 -13.17 30.47 16.61
N LEU A 481 -14.14 30.10 15.76
CA LEU A 481 -14.34 30.63 14.41
C LEU A 481 -14.81 32.09 14.48
#